data_AF-A0A9E5GSD6-F1
#
_entry.id   AF-A0A9E5GSD6-F1
#
_cell.length_a   1.000
_cell.length_b   1.000
_cell.length_c   1.000
_cell.angle_alpha   90.00
_cell.angle_beta   90.00
_cell.angle_gamma   90.00
#
_symmetry.space_group_name_H-M   'P 1'
#
loop_
_entity.id
_entity.type
_entity.pdbx_description
1 polymer ?
#
loop_
_entity_poly.entity_id
_entity_poly.type
_entity_poly.pdbx_seq_one_letter_code
_entity_poly.pdbx_strand_id
1 'polypeptide(L)'
;MQNQAQTTSSKDEITLLLNHFSYLKVKETIFSGEDHGPVDILVNGDLIIDDTKEYGKQLKLNTALLLRYQQNGFVVKKIKIENQNTLNAVMKEVLSKAEYSLGEMYEYVAQNLAFYDKASQTDTTDLFCNQIKNKVMADPNIQVNTCTTSNLSVTKSDEDTTIKYVIEFANYAITSISISDQEIQTAINEKLKNISTNEVNFTDIIGDIICYKKPQVSTTE
;
A
#
# COMPACT_ATOMS: atom_id res chain seq x y z
N MET A 1 -20.22 25.99 35.62
CA MET A 1 -19.47 25.89 34.36
C MET A 1 -18.46 24.76 34.53
N GLN A 2 -18.59 23.68 33.75
CA GLN A 2 -17.62 22.58 33.76
C GLN A 2 -16.33 23.07 33.06
N ASN A 3 -15.25 23.24 33.83
CA ASN A 3 -13.91 23.41 33.28
C ASN A 3 -13.50 22.06 32.67
N GLN A 4 -13.48 21.98 31.34
CA GLN A 4 -12.66 20.98 30.67
C GLN A 4 -11.21 21.32 31.00
N ALA A 5 -10.58 20.54 31.86
CA ALA A 5 -9.14 20.55 32.00
C ALA A 5 -8.55 20.17 30.64
N GLN A 6 -8.02 21.15 29.91
CA GLN A 6 -7.04 20.88 28.86
C GLN A 6 -5.82 20.29 29.58
N THR A 7 -5.70 18.96 29.57
CA THR A 7 -4.48 18.27 30.00
C THR A 7 -3.38 18.64 29.01
N THR A 8 -2.61 19.68 29.33
CA THR A 8 -1.36 19.97 28.65
C THR A 8 -0.31 19.04 29.23
N SER A 9 -0.05 17.91 28.55
CA SER A 9 0.99 16.97 28.97
C SER A 9 2.37 17.59 28.76
N SER A 10 3.25 17.51 29.76
CA SER A 10 4.63 17.99 29.66
C SER A 10 5.46 17.14 28.69
N LYS A 11 6.59 17.66 28.19
CA LYS A 11 7.52 16.91 27.31
C LYS A 11 8.01 15.60 27.94
N ASP A 12 8.18 15.57 29.26
CA ASP A 12 8.57 14.37 30.01
C ASP A 12 7.46 13.32 30.02
N GLU A 13 6.21 13.74 30.24
CA GLU A 13 5.04 12.85 30.16
C GLU A 13 4.84 12.30 28.75
N ILE A 14 5.01 13.14 27.72
CA ILE A 14 4.94 12.74 26.31
C ILE A 14 6.03 11.70 25.99
N THR A 15 7.25 11.91 26.47
CA THR A 15 8.35 10.94 26.32
C THR A 15 8.03 9.62 27.01
N LEU A 16 7.45 9.67 28.22
CA LEU A 16 7.05 8.49 28.98
C LEU A 16 5.93 7.72 28.26
N LEU A 17 4.98 8.41 27.65
CA LEU A 17 3.92 7.81 26.82
C LEU A 17 4.49 7.16 25.55
N LEU A 18 5.45 7.82 24.87
CA LEU A 18 6.11 7.25 23.69
C LEU A 18 6.85 5.95 24.03
N ASN A 19 7.51 5.89 25.19
CA ASN A 19 8.23 4.71 25.66
C ASN A 19 7.30 3.55 26.10
N HIS A 20 6.00 3.78 26.27
CA HIS A 20 5.04 2.73 26.59
C HIS A 20 4.61 1.90 25.37
N PHE A 21 4.83 2.39 24.14
CA PHE A 21 4.48 1.64 22.94
C PHE A 21 5.48 0.48 22.73
N SER A 22 5.00 -0.74 22.94
CA SER A 22 5.81 -1.97 22.80
C SER A 22 6.40 -2.17 21.40
N TYR A 23 5.76 -1.58 20.38
CA TYR A 23 6.17 -1.66 18.98
C TYR A 23 7.09 -0.53 18.53
N LEU A 24 7.43 0.42 19.41
CA LEU A 24 8.34 1.52 19.07
C LEU A 24 9.44 1.62 20.14
N LYS A 25 10.65 1.22 19.77
CA LYS A 25 11.84 1.45 20.60
C LYS A 25 12.42 2.82 20.29
N VAL A 26 12.12 3.80 21.12
CA VAL A 26 12.65 5.17 21.00
C VAL A 26 14.16 5.18 21.27
N LYS A 27 14.94 5.80 20.38
CA LYS A 27 16.37 6.08 20.59
C LYS A 27 16.60 7.54 20.93
N GLU A 28 15.84 8.44 20.29
CA GLU A 28 15.95 9.87 20.45
C GLU A 28 14.60 10.55 20.19
N THR A 29 14.30 11.60 20.95
CA THR A 29 13.15 12.49 20.75
C THR A 29 13.61 13.93 20.65
N ILE A 30 13.13 14.63 19.63
CA ILE A 30 13.38 16.06 19.43
C ILE A 30 12.03 16.76 19.40
N PHE A 31 11.80 17.67 20.32
CA PHE A 31 10.56 18.42 20.45
C PHE A 31 10.65 19.76 19.70
N SER A 32 9.60 20.10 18.96
CA SER A 32 9.39 21.41 18.36
C SER A 32 7.98 21.92 18.66
N GLY A 33 7.88 23.13 19.23
CA GLY A 33 6.60 23.73 19.66
C GLY A 33 6.62 24.25 21.10
N GLU A 34 5.53 24.89 21.51
CA GLU A 34 5.32 25.43 22.87
C GLU A 34 4.97 24.31 23.87
N ASP A 35 5.36 24.46 25.14
CA ASP A 35 5.16 23.44 26.19
C ASP A 35 3.69 23.12 26.51
N HIS A 36 2.74 23.95 26.04
CA HIS A 36 1.31 23.83 26.35
C HIS A 36 0.39 23.86 25.10
N GLY A 37 0.94 23.57 23.91
CA GLY A 37 0.22 23.53 22.63
C GLY A 37 0.34 22.18 21.90
N PRO A 38 -0.13 22.06 20.64
CA PRO A 38 0.17 20.90 19.82
C PRO A 38 1.69 20.80 19.64
N VAL A 39 2.29 19.74 20.17
CA VAL A 39 3.73 19.52 20.14
C VAL A 39 4.06 18.62 18.96
N ASP A 40 4.90 19.12 18.04
CA ASP A 40 5.49 18.29 17.00
C ASP A 40 6.75 17.63 17.56
N ILE A 41 6.87 16.31 17.36
CA ILE A 41 7.89 15.46 17.97
C ILE A 41 8.52 14.66 16.85
N LEU A 42 9.81 14.88 16.62
CA LEU A 42 10.60 13.98 15.80
C LEU A 42 11.13 12.85 16.67
N VAL A 43 10.76 11.62 16.34
CA VAL A 43 11.18 10.41 17.04
C VAL A 43 12.07 9.60 16.11
N ASN A 44 13.32 9.39 16.50
CA ASN A 44 14.20 8.41 15.85
C ASN A 44 14.18 7.13 16.70
N GLY A 45 13.90 5.99 16.07
CA GLY A 45 13.72 4.74 16.79
C GLY A 45 13.63 3.51 15.90
N ASP A 46 13.37 2.38 16.52
CA ASP A 46 13.06 1.13 15.81
C ASP A 46 11.56 0.85 15.91
N LEU A 47 10.87 0.73 14.77
CA LEU A 47 9.59 0.02 14.76
C LEU A 47 9.89 -1.48 14.90
N ILE A 48 9.31 -2.08 15.94
CA ILE A 48 9.45 -3.49 16.26
C ILE A 48 8.19 -4.19 15.77
N ILE A 49 8.32 -4.94 14.69
CA ILE A 49 7.23 -5.77 14.17
C ILE A 49 7.46 -7.18 14.72
N ASP A 50 6.57 -7.58 15.63
CA ASP A 50 6.61 -8.90 16.22
C ASP A 50 5.90 -9.90 15.32
N ASP A 51 6.68 -10.52 14.43
CA ASP A 51 6.22 -11.57 13.54
C ASP A 51 6.83 -12.93 13.90
N THR A 52 7.10 -13.14 15.19
CA THR A 52 7.68 -14.39 15.69
C THR A 52 6.80 -15.59 15.44
N LYS A 53 5.49 -15.41 15.30
CA LYS A 53 4.53 -16.49 14.98
C LYS A 53 4.65 -16.99 13.54
N GLU A 54 4.93 -16.12 12.58
CA GLU A 54 4.96 -16.50 11.16
C GLU A 54 6.40 -16.71 10.63
N TYR A 55 7.41 -16.05 11.22
CA TYR A 55 8.79 -16.05 10.72
C TYR A 55 9.85 -16.40 11.77
N GLY A 56 9.46 -16.64 13.02
CA GLY A 56 10.39 -17.01 14.10
C GLY A 56 11.38 -15.92 14.52
N LYS A 57 11.21 -14.67 14.04
CA LYS A 57 12.06 -13.52 14.41
C LYS A 57 11.25 -12.24 14.50
N GLN A 58 11.70 -11.30 15.33
CA GLN A 58 11.21 -9.92 15.32
C GLN A 58 11.94 -9.11 14.24
N LEU A 59 11.19 -8.36 13.45
CA LEU A 59 11.75 -7.41 12.48
C LEU A 59 11.93 -6.05 13.17
N LYS A 60 13.11 -5.45 12.97
CA LYS A 60 13.44 -4.13 13.50
C LYS A 60 13.68 -3.17 12.35
N LEU A 61 12.87 -2.13 12.28
CA LEU A 61 12.95 -1.13 11.23
C LEU A 61 13.46 0.18 11.80
N ASN A 62 14.64 0.61 11.37
CA ASN A 62 15.10 1.96 11.68
C ASN A 62 14.13 2.96 11.06
N THR A 63 13.57 3.83 11.89
CA THR A 63 12.54 4.78 11.49
C THR A 63 12.77 6.17 12.07
N ALA A 64 12.37 7.18 11.30
CA ALA A 64 12.18 8.54 11.76
C ALA A 64 10.70 8.91 11.60
N LEU A 65 10.05 9.30 12.70
CA LEU A 65 8.64 9.66 12.76
C LEU A 65 8.49 11.11 13.16
N LEU A 66 7.79 11.90 12.34
CA LEU A 66 7.28 13.19 12.79
C LEU A 66 5.86 12.97 13.31
N LEU A 67 5.68 13.13 14.61
CA LEU A 67 4.41 12.96 15.31
C LEU A 67 3.89 14.32 15.77
N ARG A 68 2.58 14.44 15.89
CA ARG A 68 1.91 15.53 16.60
C ARG A 68 1.16 14.95 17.78
N TYR A 69 1.48 15.43 18.99
CA TYR A 69 0.66 15.12 20.15
C TYR A 69 -0.53 16.08 20.21
N GLN A 70 -1.74 15.56 20.02
CA GLN A 70 -2.99 16.32 20.08
C GLN A 70 -4.11 15.41 20.59
N GLN A 71 -5.10 15.99 21.30
CA GLN A 71 -6.29 15.27 21.76
C GLN A 71 -5.97 13.96 22.54
N ASN A 72 -4.93 13.98 23.38
CA ASN A 72 -4.43 12.83 24.14
C ASN A 72 -3.91 11.64 23.29
N GLY A 73 -3.51 11.88 22.04
CA GLY A 73 -2.97 10.84 21.15
C GLY A 73 -1.82 11.34 20.27
N PHE A 74 -1.07 10.39 19.71
CA PHE A 74 -0.01 10.66 18.74
C PHE A 74 -0.53 10.48 17.33
N VAL A 75 -0.56 11.56 16.56
CA VAL A 75 -0.89 11.54 15.13
C VAL A 75 0.38 11.58 14.31
N VAL A 76 0.51 10.68 13.33
CA VAL A 76 1.66 10.62 12.44
C VAL A 76 1.51 11.67 11.34
N LYS A 77 2.52 12.54 11.21
CA LYS A 77 2.60 13.55 10.15
C LYS A 77 3.54 13.14 9.04
N LYS A 78 4.66 12.50 9.38
CA LYS A 78 5.61 11.93 8.42
C LYS A 78 6.25 10.68 9.00
N ILE A 79 6.62 9.77 8.11
CA ILE A 79 7.43 8.60 8.42
C ILE A 79 8.52 8.45 7.36
N LYS A 80 9.69 7.99 7.80
CA LYS A 80 10.76 7.47 6.96
C LYS A 80 11.26 6.17 7.57
N ILE A 81 11.24 5.10 6.79
CA ILE A 81 11.78 3.78 7.11
C ILE A 81 13.07 3.61 6.30
N GLU A 82 14.19 3.38 6.97
CA GLU A 82 15.48 3.25 6.28
C GLU A 82 15.50 2.04 5.35
N ASN A 83 16.13 2.20 4.19
CA ASN A 83 16.29 1.15 3.17
C ASN A 83 14.98 0.55 2.64
N GLN A 84 13.85 1.24 2.81
CA GLN A 84 12.52 0.81 2.36
C GLN A 84 11.85 1.87 1.47
N ASN A 85 12.48 2.18 0.33
CA ASN A 85 12.04 3.29 -0.55
C ASN A 85 10.59 3.14 -1.05
N THR A 86 10.17 1.93 -1.42
CA THR A 86 8.81 1.66 -1.90
C THR A 86 7.78 1.89 -0.80
N LEU A 87 8.01 1.36 0.40
CA LEU A 87 7.12 1.58 1.53
C LEU A 87 7.07 3.06 1.95
N ASN A 88 8.20 3.78 1.89
CA ASN A 88 8.22 5.21 2.14
C ASN A 88 7.34 6.00 1.14
N ALA A 89 7.34 5.61 -0.14
CA ALA A 89 6.52 6.25 -1.15
C ALA A 89 5.02 6.03 -0.88
N VAL A 90 4.63 4.79 -0.57
CA VAL A 90 3.25 4.45 -0.19
C VAL A 90 2.82 5.19 1.07
N MET A 91 3.64 5.17 2.13
CA MET A 91 3.31 5.86 3.38
C MET A 91 3.16 7.36 3.19
N LYS A 92 3.98 7.98 2.32
CA LYS A 92 3.85 9.40 1.98
C LYS A 92 2.51 9.71 1.31
N GLU A 93 2.04 8.82 0.43
CA GLU A 93 0.74 8.97 -0.23
C GLU A 93 -0.41 8.78 0.77
N VAL A 94 -0.35 7.74 1.60
CA VAL A 94 -1.37 7.44 2.62
C VAL A 94 -1.54 8.60 3.60
N LEU A 95 -0.44 9.11 4.14
CA LEU A 95 -0.44 10.24 5.09
C LEU A 95 -0.88 11.57 4.46
N SER A 96 -0.96 11.66 3.12
CA SER A 96 -1.51 12.84 2.44
C SER A 96 -3.03 12.88 2.39
N LYS A 97 -3.68 11.72 2.60
CA LYS A 97 -5.13 11.53 2.46
C LYS A 97 -5.85 11.58 3.80
N ALA A 98 -5.21 11.13 4.87
CA ALA A 98 -5.79 11.09 6.20
C ALA A 98 -4.73 11.23 7.30
N GLU A 99 -5.20 11.62 8.48
CA GLU A 99 -4.42 11.57 9.72
C GLU A 99 -4.54 10.17 10.32
N TYR A 100 -3.41 9.58 10.70
CA TYR A 100 -3.35 8.26 11.34
C TYR A 100 -2.77 8.39 12.73
N SER A 101 -3.34 7.66 13.68
CA SER A 101 -2.68 7.46 14.96
C SER A 101 -1.39 6.65 14.79
N LEU A 102 -0.49 6.75 15.77
CA LEU A 102 0.74 5.97 15.80
C LEU A 102 0.47 4.45 15.75
N GLY A 103 -0.63 3.98 16.36
CA GLY A 103 -1.05 2.58 16.33
C GLY A 103 -1.54 2.13 14.96
N GLU A 104 -2.43 2.91 14.32
CA GLU A 104 -2.93 2.60 12.97
C GLU A 104 -1.81 2.59 11.93
N MET A 105 -0.84 3.51 12.05
CA MET A 105 0.35 3.51 11.21
C MET A 105 1.19 2.25 11.42
N TYR A 106 1.41 1.83 12.67
CA TYR A 106 2.13 0.61 12.97
C TYR A 106 1.44 -0.62 12.36
N GLU A 107 0.12 -0.76 12.51
CA GLU A 107 -0.64 -1.85 11.90
C GLU A 107 -0.50 -1.87 10.38
N TYR A 108 -0.58 -0.69 9.74
CA TYR A 108 -0.40 -0.56 8.31
C TYR A 108 1.00 -1.00 7.86
N VAL A 109 2.04 -0.52 8.55
CA VAL A 109 3.44 -0.90 8.28
C VAL A 109 3.64 -2.39 8.52
N ALA A 110 3.08 -2.98 9.58
CA ALA A 110 3.19 -4.42 9.86
C ALA A 110 2.58 -5.27 8.74
N GLN A 111 1.36 -4.96 8.30
CA GLN A 111 0.67 -5.66 7.22
C GLN A 111 1.43 -5.59 5.89
N ASN A 112 2.00 -4.43 5.59
CA ASN A 112 2.66 -4.19 4.31
C ASN A 112 4.14 -4.60 4.33
N LEU A 113 4.81 -4.58 5.47
CA LEU A 113 6.24 -4.89 5.53
C LEU A 113 6.53 -6.39 5.60
N ALA A 114 5.65 -7.20 6.24
CA ALA A 114 5.68 -8.66 6.10
C ALA A 114 5.54 -9.09 4.62
N PHE A 115 4.78 -8.31 3.84
CA PHE A 115 4.63 -8.45 2.39
C PHE A 115 5.91 -8.02 1.64
N TYR A 116 6.54 -6.89 2.00
CA TYR A 116 7.73 -6.39 1.30
C TYR A 116 9.05 -7.12 1.65
N ASP A 117 9.20 -7.65 2.87
CA ASP A 117 10.38 -8.44 3.26
C ASP A 117 10.37 -9.81 2.55
N LYS A 118 9.19 -10.45 2.43
CA LYS A 118 8.96 -11.65 1.59
C LYS A 118 9.16 -11.36 0.10
N ALA A 119 8.84 -10.15 -0.35
CA ALA A 119 8.96 -9.75 -1.75
C ALA A 119 10.42 -9.60 -2.23
N SER A 120 11.39 -9.61 -1.31
CA SER A 120 12.78 -9.30 -1.66
C SER A 120 13.61 -10.49 -2.16
N GLN A 121 13.12 -11.74 -2.07
CA GLN A 121 13.99 -12.90 -2.37
C GLN A 121 13.46 -13.98 -3.33
N THR A 122 12.18 -14.33 -3.40
CA THR A 122 11.71 -15.33 -4.41
C THR A 122 10.19 -15.49 -4.55
N ASP A 123 9.38 -14.93 -3.63
CA ASP A 123 7.93 -15.21 -3.51
C ASP A 123 6.99 -14.13 -4.09
N THR A 124 7.51 -13.07 -4.71
CA THR A 124 6.67 -12.02 -5.31
C THR A 124 5.79 -12.51 -6.46
N THR A 125 6.24 -13.54 -7.19
CA THR A 125 5.45 -14.13 -8.27
C THR A 125 4.15 -14.68 -7.69
N ASP A 126 4.23 -15.54 -6.67
CA ASP A 126 3.06 -16.28 -6.19
C ASP A 126 2.02 -15.37 -5.55
N LEU A 127 2.42 -14.29 -4.86
CA LEU A 127 1.46 -13.40 -4.21
C LEU A 127 0.83 -12.38 -5.17
N PHE A 128 1.60 -11.78 -6.08
CA PHE A 128 1.05 -10.97 -7.18
C PHE A 128 0.09 -11.81 -8.03
N CYS A 129 0.52 -13.02 -8.37
CA CYS A 129 -0.31 -13.95 -9.11
C CYS A 129 -1.52 -14.38 -8.30
N ASN A 130 -1.43 -14.59 -6.99
CA ASN A 130 -2.58 -14.91 -6.16
C ASN A 130 -3.56 -13.73 -6.05
N GLN A 131 -3.10 -12.49 -5.97
CA GLN A 131 -3.97 -11.30 -5.97
C GLN A 131 -4.69 -11.13 -7.31
N ILE A 132 -3.97 -11.27 -8.42
CA ILE A 132 -4.57 -11.26 -9.75
C ILE A 132 -5.50 -12.46 -9.93
N LYS A 133 -5.11 -13.66 -9.50
CA LYS A 133 -5.98 -14.83 -9.55
C LYS A 133 -7.27 -14.58 -8.75
N ASN A 134 -7.21 -14.02 -7.55
CA ASN A 134 -8.40 -13.71 -6.77
C ASN A 134 -9.29 -12.64 -7.42
N LYS A 135 -8.70 -11.66 -8.11
CA LYS A 135 -9.42 -10.60 -8.81
C LYS A 135 -10.03 -11.06 -10.14
N VAL A 136 -9.33 -11.93 -10.86
CA VAL A 136 -9.60 -12.23 -12.26
C VAL A 136 -10.15 -13.65 -12.45
N MET A 137 -9.72 -14.64 -11.66
CA MET A 137 -10.28 -16.01 -11.68
C MET A 137 -11.60 -16.15 -10.92
N ALA A 138 -12.14 -15.08 -10.33
CA ALA A 138 -13.54 -15.10 -9.90
C ALA A 138 -14.49 -15.28 -11.11
N ASP A 139 -14.03 -14.91 -12.31
CA ASP A 139 -14.69 -15.25 -13.57
C ASP A 139 -14.25 -16.64 -14.04
N PRO A 140 -15.16 -17.64 -14.11
CA PRO A 140 -14.84 -18.99 -14.55
C PRO A 140 -14.39 -19.06 -16.02
N ASN A 141 -14.62 -18.00 -16.79
CA ASN A 141 -14.23 -17.91 -18.20
C ASN A 141 -12.77 -17.48 -18.37
N ILE A 142 -12.02 -17.22 -17.29
CA ILE A 142 -10.63 -16.75 -17.36
C ILE A 142 -9.65 -17.83 -16.89
N GLN A 143 -8.77 -18.22 -17.81
CA GLN A 143 -7.63 -19.11 -17.57
C GLN A 143 -6.34 -18.30 -17.46
N VAL A 144 -5.59 -18.46 -16.36
CA VAL A 144 -4.24 -17.91 -16.22
C VAL A 144 -3.23 -18.90 -16.83
N ASN A 145 -2.56 -18.49 -17.91
CA ASN A 145 -1.56 -19.32 -18.61
C ASN A 145 -0.16 -19.17 -18.02
N THR A 146 0.22 -17.94 -17.71
CA THR A 146 1.53 -17.62 -17.14
C THR A 146 1.36 -16.45 -16.20
N CYS A 147 2.01 -16.49 -15.05
CA CYS A 147 2.04 -15.36 -14.16
C CYS A 147 3.38 -15.35 -13.41
N THR A 148 4.09 -14.25 -13.51
CA THR A 148 5.45 -14.01 -13.00
C THR A 148 5.54 -12.59 -12.44
N THR A 149 6.65 -12.23 -11.82
CA THR A 149 6.95 -10.86 -11.37
C THR A 149 7.07 -9.81 -12.47
N SER A 150 7.11 -10.21 -13.73
CA SER A 150 7.31 -9.28 -14.86
C SER A 150 6.34 -9.50 -16.02
N ASN A 151 5.52 -10.56 -15.96
CA ASN A 151 4.62 -10.95 -17.04
C ASN A 151 3.40 -11.70 -16.50
N LEU A 152 2.23 -11.33 -17.00
CA LEU A 152 0.98 -12.05 -16.87
C LEU A 152 0.43 -12.39 -18.26
N SER A 153 0.14 -13.65 -18.51
CA SER A 153 -0.64 -14.11 -19.66
C SER A 153 -1.91 -14.81 -19.22
N VAL A 154 -3.05 -14.35 -19.74
CA VAL A 154 -4.37 -14.93 -19.50
C VAL A 154 -5.11 -15.17 -20.80
N THR A 155 -6.02 -16.13 -20.79
CA THR A 155 -6.99 -16.38 -21.86
C THR A 155 -8.38 -16.27 -21.27
N LYS A 156 -9.21 -15.41 -21.85
CA LYS A 156 -10.62 -15.28 -21.53
C LYS A 156 -11.44 -15.89 -22.65
N SER A 157 -12.34 -16.81 -22.32
CA SER A 157 -13.19 -17.53 -23.27
C SER A 157 -14.65 -17.34 -22.91
N ASP A 158 -15.35 -16.50 -23.67
CA ASP A 158 -16.81 -16.40 -23.64
C ASP A 158 -17.40 -17.33 -24.72
N GLU A 159 -18.74 -17.47 -24.78
CA GLU A 159 -19.44 -18.46 -25.64
C GLU A 159 -18.93 -18.52 -27.09
N ASP A 160 -18.60 -17.36 -27.69
CA ASP A 160 -18.19 -17.25 -29.09
C ASP A 160 -16.79 -16.61 -29.30
N THR A 161 -16.09 -16.22 -28.24
CA THR A 161 -14.84 -15.46 -28.36
C THR A 161 -13.77 -15.92 -27.39
N THR A 162 -12.56 -16.09 -27.88
CA THR A 162 -11.37 -16.35 -27.06
C THR A 162 -10.37 -15.24 -27.25
N ILE A 163 -10.07 -14.52 -26.18
CA ILE A 163 -9.16 -13.37 -26.18
C ILE A 163 -7.96 -13.71 -25.32
N LYS A 164 -6.76 -13.54 -25.88
CA LYS A 164 -5.49 -13.69 -25.18
C LYS A 164 -4.98 -12.32 -24.77
N TYR A 165 -4.53 -12.21 -23.53
CA TYR A 165 -3.89 -11.03 -22.98
C TYR A 165 -2.49 -11.41 -22.54
N VAL A 166 -1.52 -10.56 -22.86
CA VAL A 166 -0.15 -10.59 -22.34
C VAL A 166 0.15 -9.19 -21.81
N ILE A 167 0.48 -9.10 -20.54
CA ILE A 167 0.75 -7.85 -19.84
C ILE A 167 2.13 -7.97 -19.24
N GLU A 168 3.06 -7.13 -19.68
CA GLU A 168 4.39 -7.03 -19.11
C GLU A 168 4.46 -5.84 -18.17
N PHE A 169 5.26 -5.99 -17.12
CA PHE A 169 5.42 -4.96 -16.10
C PHE A 169 6.80 -5.00 -15.47
N ALA A 170 7.23 -3.83 -15.00
CA ALA A 170 8.47 -3.62 -14.27
C ALA A 170 8.26 -2.55 -13.21
N ASN A 171 8.84 -2.72 -12.02
CA ASN A 171 8.77 -1.74 -10.93
C ASN A 171 7.33 -1.27 -10.62
N TYR A 172 6.36 -2.19 -10.60
CA TYR A 172 4.94 -1.90 -10.35
C TYR A 172 4.28 -0.97 -11.39
N ALA A 173 4.79 -0.94 -12.61
CA ALA A 173 4.20 -0.24 -13.74
C ALA A 173 4.04 -1.18 -14.95
N ILE A 174 2.95 -1.00 -15.71
CA ILE A 174 2.73 -1.73 -16.95
C ILE A 174 3.70 -1.19 -18.01
N THR A 175 4.52 -2.05 -18.57
CA THR A 175 5.48 -1.69 -19.64
C THR A 175 4.92 -2.00 -21.02
N SER A 176 4.12 -3.05 -21.16
CA SER A 176 3.47 -3.40 -22.42
C SER A 176 2.18 -4.19 -22.20
N ILE A 177 1.24 -4.05 -23.14
CA ILE A 177 0.02 -4.85 -23.20
C ILE A 177 -0.17 -5.31 -24.64
N SER A 178 -0.42 -6.60 -24.81
CA SER A 178 -0.79 -7.22 -26.07
C SER A 178 -2.08 -8.03 -25.89
N ILE A 179 -3.12 -7.64 -26.61
CA ILE A 179 -4.44 -8.28 -26.60
C ILE A 179 -4.72 -8.82 -28.01
N SER A 180 -5.15 -10.08 -28.13
CA SER A 180 -5.39 -10.70 -29.45
C SER A 180 -6.58 -10.11 -30.20
N ASP A 181 -7.49 -9.45 -29.49
CA ASP A 181 -8.59 -8.67 -30.07
C ASP A 181 -8.13 -7.21 -30.27
N GLN A 182 -8.10 -6.78 -31.52
CA GLN A 182 -7.53 -5.48 -31.90
C GLN A 182 -8.41 -4.30 -31.51
N GLU A 183 -9.73 -4.49 -31.39
CA GLU A 183 -10.64 -3.44 -30.93
C GLU A 183 -10.46 -3.22 -29.42
N ILE A 184 -10.35 -4.29 -28.65
CA ILE A 184 -10.08 -4.21 -27.21
C ILE A 184 -8.68 -3.64 -26.97
N GLN A 185 -7.66 -4.07 -27.72
CA GLN A 185 -6.31 -3.49 -27.66
C GLN A 185 -6.35 -1.97 -27.84
N THR A 186 -7.11 -1.49 -28.83
CA THR A 186 -7.24 -0.05 -29.11
C THR A 186 -7.93 0.68 -27.95
N ALA A 187 -9.07 0.17 -27.48
CA ALA A 187 -9.83 0.77 -26.39
C ALA A 187 -9.04 0.81 -25.06
N ILE A 188 -8.30 -0.25 -24.74
CA ILE A 188 -7.44 -0.32 -23.55
C ILE A 188 -6.28 0.68 -23.65
N ASN A 189 -5.62 0.77 -24.81
CA ASN A 189 -4.56 1.76 -25.01
C ASN A 189 -5.06 3.20 -24.88
N GLU A 190 -6.28 3.49 -25.34
CA GLU A 190 -6.89 4.80 -25.14
C GLU A 190 -7.23 5.08 -23.67
N LYS A 191 -7.76 4.09 -22.94
CA LYS A 191 -8.02 4.22 -21.50
C LYS A 191 -6.73 4.46 -20.71
N LEU A 192 -5.67 3.72 -21.00
CA LEU A 192 -4.41 3.81 -20.27
C LEU A 192 -3.68 5.13 -20.44
N LYS A 193 -3.85 5.82 -21.58
CA LYS A 193 -3.35 7.20 -21.75
C LYS A 193 -3.92 8.16 -20.69
N ASN A 194 -5.09 7.85 -20.12
CA ASN A 194 -5.80 8.70 -19.17
C ASN A 194 -5.75 8.19 -17.73
N ILE A 195 -5.17 7.02 -17.47
CA ILE A 195 -5.00 6.50 -16.11
C ILE A 195 -3.76 7.16 -15.49
N SER A 196 -3.99 8.12 -14.60
CA SER A 196 -2.95 8.64 -13.72
C SER A 196 -2.44 7.49 -12.84
N THR A 197 -1.19 7.09 -13.03
CA THR A 197 -0.51 5.99 -12.31
C THR A 197 -0.35 6.22 -10.80
N ASN A 198 -0.90 7.31 -10.26
CA ASN A 198 -0.70 7.75 -8.88
C ASN A 198 -1.92 7.53 -7.97
N GLU A 199 -3.03 6.94 -8.45
CA GLU A 199 -4.27 6.86 -7.64
C GLU A 199 -4.93 5.47 -7.59
N VAL A 200 -4.47 4.49 -8.37
CA VAL A 200 -5.17 3.20 -8.52
C VAL A 200 -4.23 2.03 -8.22
N ASN A 201 -4.70 1.08 -7.42
CA ASN A 201 -3.96 -0.14 -7.10
C ASN A 201 -3.59 -0.88 -8.41
N PHE A 202 -2.30 -1.17 -8.59
CA PHE A 202 -1.75 -1.77 -9.82
C PHE A 202 -2.47 -3.07 -10.24
N THR A 203 -2.87 -3.90 -9.27
CA THR A 203 -3.64 -5.13 -9.55
C THR A 203 -5.05 -4.87 -10.04
N ASP A 204 -5.64 -3.72 -9.69
CA ASP A 204 -7.00 -3.34 -10.08
C ASP A 204 -7.03 -2.90 -11.54
N ILE A 205 -6.01 -2.14 -11.97
CA ILE A 205 -5.83 -1.78 -13.39
C ILE A 205 -5.73 -3.04 -14.25
N ILE A 206 -4.95 -4.04 -13.82
CA ILE A 206 -4.81 -5.30 -14.56
C ILE A 206 -6.13 -6.07 -14.57
N GLY A 207 -6.85 -6.13 -13.44
CA GLY A 207 -8.18 -6.71 -13.36
C GLY A 207 -9.16 -6.06 -14.35
N ASP A 208 -9.21 -4.73 -14.39
CA ASP A 208 -10.09 -3.97 -15.29
C ASP A 208 -9.75 -4.16 -16.76
N ILE A 209 -8.47 -4.32 -17.12
CA ILE A 209 -8.04 -4.63 -18.49
C ILE A 209 -8.59 -5.99 -18.93
N ILE A 210 -8.44 -7.01 -18.09
CA ILE A 210 -8.83 -8.39 -18.43
C ILE A 210 -10.36 -8.53 -18.40
N CYS A 211 -11.02 -7.90 -17.45
CA CYS A 211 -12.47 -7.93 -17.28
C CYS A 211 -13.21 -6.96 -18.21
N TYR A 212 -12.51 -6.15 -19.01
CA TYR A 212 -13.13 -5.24 -19.96
C TYR A 212 -14.07 -5.99 -20.89
N LYS A 213 -15.34 -5.57 -20.89
CA LYS A 213 -16.35 -6.01 -21.86
C LYS A 213 -16.47 -4.92 -22.92
N LYS A 214 -16.47 -5.32 -24.20
CA LYS A 214 -16.82 -4.40 -25.29
C LYS A 214 -18.17 -3.76 -24.93
N PRO A 215 -18.32 -2.43 -25.04
CA PRO A 215 -19.63 -1.80 -24.93
C PRO A 215 -20.53 -2.48 -25.97
N GLN A 216 -21.66 -3.02 -25.54
CA GLN A 216 -22.67 -3.41 -26.50
C GLN A 216 -23.08 -2.13 -27.22
N VAL A 217 -22.84 -2.08 -28.52
CA VAL A 217 -23.44 -1.04 -29.35
C VAL A 217 -24.94 -1.30 -29.25
N SER A 218 -25.64 -0.49 -28.47
CA SER A 218 -27.09 -0.44 -28.50
C SER A 218 -27.46 -0.05 -29.92
N THR A 219 -27.84 -1.03 -30.73
CA THR A 219 -28.60 -0.77 -31.95
C THR A 219 -29.95 -0.26 -31.47
N THR A 220 -30.04 1.05 -31.30
CA THR A 220 -31.34 1.72 -31.30
C THR A 220 -31.93 1.46 -32.67
N GLU A 221 -32.99 0.65 -32.71
CA GLU A 221 -33.91 0.60 -33.86
C GLU A 221 -34.50 1.99 -34.15
#